data_AF-A0A177ABP2-F1
#
_entry.id   AF-A0A177ABP2-F1
#
_cell.length_a   1.000
_cell.length_b   1.000
_cell.length_c   1.000
_cell.angle_alpha   90.00
_cell.angle_beta   90.00
_cell.angle_gamma   90.00
#
_symmetry.space_group_name_H-M   'P 1'
#
loop_
_entity.id
_entity.type
_entity.pdbx_description
1 polymer ?
#
loop_
_entity_poly.entity_id
_entity_poly.type
_entity_poly.pdbx_seq_one_letter_code
_entity_poly.pdbx_strand_id
1 'polypeptide(L)'
;MATRDPGSTSVIYAPPVDETRALQRFGELVRSHFACLIGPPPTPPPTPPGATGPARQETVMPPLPRPLPRLLLHATVFNTVYVPGRSRRDRQRVEIDARALIEAFGEMVWMENIRVEELVLCRMGAKEVEGVERYVAEGTVGMP
;
A
#
# COMPACT_ATOMS: atom_id res chain seq x y z
N MET A 1 -3.91 11.13 13.96
CA MET A 1 -4.68 10.25 13.04
C MET A 1 -5.41 11.07 11.99
N ALA A 2 -5.71 10.48 10.83
CA ALA A 2 -6.40 11.14 9.73
C ALA A 2 -7.32 10.19 8.94
N THR A 3 -8.25 10.79 8.20
CA THR A 3 -9.09 10.10 7.22
C THR A 3 -9.54 11.11 6.15
N ARG A 4 -10.15 10.64 5.06
CA ARG A 4 -10.63 11.51 3.97
C ARG A 4 -11.85 12.34 4.39
N ASP A 5 -12.81 11.73 5.07
CA ASP A 5 -14.02 12.37 5.59
C ASP A 5 -14.32 11.83 7.01
N PRO A 6 -14.09 12.63 8.06
CA PRO A 6 -14.36 12.21 9.44
C PRO A 6 -15.81 11.82 9.73
N GLY A 7 -16.79 12.38 9.00
CA GLY A 7 -18.22 12.09 9.25
C GLY A 7 -18.69 10.77 8.64
N SER A 8 -17.98 10.26 7.64
CA SER A 8 -18.28 8.98 6.99
C SER A 8 -17.00 8.36 6.42
N THR A 9 -16.41 7.41 7.14
CA THR A 9 -15.20 6.74 6.67
C THR A 9 -15.18 5.24 6.93
N SER A 10 -14.45 4.53 6.08
CA SER A 10 -14.14 3.11 6.24
C SER A 10 -12.67 2.87 6.59
N VAL A 11 -11.82 3.90 6.59
CA VAL A 11 -10.37 3.77 6.80
C VAL A 11 -9.87 4.93 7.66
N ILE A 12 -9.17 4.62 8.74
CA ILE A 12 -8.44 5.60 9.55
C ILE A 12 -6.97 5.20 9.53
N TYR A 13 -6.11 6.19 9.34
CA TYR A 13 -4.68 5.99 9.23
C TYR A 13 -3.89 7.03 10.02
N ALA A 14 -2.66 6.70 10.37
CA ALA A 14 -1.70 7.63 10.94
C ALA A 14 -0.75 8.11 9.82
N PRO A 15 -0.74 9.42 9.48
CA PRO A 15 0.28 9.94 8.57
C PRO A 15 1.65 9.93 9.24
N PRO A 16 2.75 9.65 8.52
CA PRO A 16 4.08 9.77 9.08
C PRO A 16 4.45 11.24 9.29
N VAL A 17 5.17 11.53 10.37
CA VAL A 17 5.87 12.80 10.56
C VAL A 17 7.31 12.59 10.10
N ASP A 18 7.65 13.12 8.91
CA ASP A 18 8.97 12.99 8.29
C ASP A 18 9.45 14.36 7.79
N GLU A 19 10.14 15.09 8.68
CA GLU A 19 10.68 16.43 8.38
C GLU A 19 11.71 16.39 7.24
N THR A 20 12.52 15.33 7.20
CA THR A 20 13.60 15.15 6.23
C THR A 20 13.08 14.73 4.85
N ARG A 21 11.82 14.28 4.77
CA ARG A 21 11.20 13.61 3.62
C ARG A 21 11.95 12.37 3.13
N ALA A 22 12.81 11.77 3.97
CA ALA A 22 13.60 10.60 3.58
C ALA A 22 12.70 9.39 3.32
N LEU A 23 11.71 9.14 4.17
CA LEU A 23 10.75 8.06 4.02
C LEU A 23 9.87 8.29 2.78
N GLN A 24 9.44 9.54 2.56
CA GLN A 24 8.70 9.90 1.36
C GLN A 24 9.50 9.62 0.07
N ARG A 25 10.75 10.08 0.00
CA ARG A 25 11.63 9.84 -1.16
C ARG A 25 11.88 8.35 -1.37
N PHE A 26 12.13 7.60 -0.29
CA PHE A 26 12.31 6.15 -0.35
C PHE A 26 11.07 5.44 -0.92
N GLY A 27 9.88 5.75 -0.41
CA GLY A 27 8.64 5.16 -0.91
C GLY A 27 8.37 5.49 -2.39
N GLU A 28 8.66 6.73 -2.80
CA GLU A 28 8.55 7.13 -4.21
C GLU A 28 9.56 6.41 -5.11
N LEU A 29 10.79 6.18 -4.65
CA LEU A 29 11.81 5.43 -5.37
C LEU A 29 11.38 3.96 -5.55
N VAL A 30 10.95 3.30 -4.48
CA VAL A 30 10.44 1.92 -4.51
C VAL A 30 9.26 1.82 -5.49
N ARG A 31 8.28 2.72 -5.37
CA ARG A 31 7.13 2.75 -6.27
C ARG A 31 7.53 2.93 -7.73
N SER A 32 8.48 3.83 -7.99
CA SER A 32 8.95 4.10 -9.36
C SER A 32 9.62 2.88 -9.97
N HIS A 33 10.42 2.15 -9.18
CA HIS A 33 11.06 0.91 -9.61
C HIS A 33 10.02 -0.14 -10.07
N PHE A 34 9.00 -0.40 -9.24
CA PHE A 34 7.93 -1.35 -9.59
C PHE A 34 7.04 -0.87 -10.73
N ALA A 35 6.74 0.43 -10.82
CA ALA A 35 5.92 0.97 -11.91
C ALA A 35 6.60 0.81 -13.28
N CYS A 36 7.94 0.89 -13.34
CA CYS A 36 8.70 0.60 -14.55
C CYS A 36 8.68 -0.90 -14.91
N LEU A 37 8.76 -1.78 -13.91
CA LEU A 37 8.79 -3.24 -14.12
C LEU A 37 7.45 -3.82 -14.59
N ILE A 38 6.33 -3.25 -14.13
CA ILE A 38 4.98 -3.80 -14.38
C ILE A 38 4.40 -3.32 -15.72
N GLY A 39 4.98 -2.28 -16.34
CA GLY A 39 4.43 -1.66 -17.55
C GLY A 39 3.04 -1.03 -17.31
N PRO A 40 2.39 -0.44 -18.33
CA PRO A 40 0.99 -0.05 -18.21
C PRO A 40 0.11 -1.28 -17.88
N PRO A 41 -1.03 -1.11 -17.18
CA PRO A 41 -1.95 -2.22 -16.91
C PRO A 41 -2.28 -2.94 -18.21
N PRO A 42 -2.37 -4.29 -18.22
CA PRO A 42 -2.66 -5.03 -19.45
C PRO A 42 -4.01 -4.57 -19.98
N THR A 43 -4.02 -3.97 -21.17
CA THR A 43 -5.24 -3.85 -21.98
C THR A 43 -5.75 -5.27 -22.29
N PRO A 44 -7.07 -5.49 -22.31
CA PRO A 44 -7.61 -6.82 -22.62
C PRO A 44 -7.03 -7.31 -23.96
N PRO A 45 -6.59 -8.58 -24.05
CA PRO A 45 -5.78 -9.03 -25.18
C PRO A 45 -6.61 -9.08 -26.46
N PRO A 46 -6.15 -8.50 -27.58
CA PRO A 46 -6.48 -9.03 -28.90
C PRO A 46 -5.72 -10.36 -29.12
N THR A 47 -6.39 -11.28 -29.81
CA THR A 47 -6.00 -12.67 -30.15
C THR A 47 -4.53 -12.80 -30.61
N PRO A 48 -3.79 -13.85 -30.19
CA PRO A 48 -2.35 -13.96 -30.48
C PRO A 48 -2.08 -14.47 -31.90
N PRO A 49 -0.92 -14.10 -32.47
CA PRO A 49 0.04 -15.17 -32.77
C PRO A 49 1.51 -14.81 -32.51
N GLY A 50 2.24 -15.79 -31.97
CA GLY A 50 3.56 -16.18 -32.49
C GLY A 50 4.84 -15.52 -31.94
N ALA A 51 5.78 -16.40 -31.57
CA ALA A 51 7.24 -16.25 -31.60
C ALA A 51 8.01 -15.86 -30.31
N THR A 52 8.48 -16.91 -29.62
CA THR A 52 9.89 -17.31 -29.43
C THR A 52 10.98 -16.27 -29.10
N GLY A 53 11.66 -16.49 -27.95
CA GLY A 53 13.11 -16.25 -27.78
C GLY A 53 13.52 -15.36 -26.58
N PRO A 54 14.46 -15.78 -25.71
CA PRO A 54 14.86 -14.99 -24.54
C PRO A 54 16.13 -14.16 -24.80
N ALA A 55 16.15 -12.93 -24.31
CA ALA A 55 17.37 -12.11 -24.25
C ALA A 55 17.49 -11.44 -22.88
N ARG A 56 18.57 -11.78 -22.19
CA ARG A 56 19.02 -11.20 -20.91
C ARG A 56 19.40 -9.74 -21.20
N GLN A 57 18.58 -8.77 -20.77
CA GLN A 57 18.84 -7.34 -20.96
C GLN A 57 19.08 -6.64 -19.63
N GLU A 58 20.33 -6.21 -19.46
CA GLU A 58 20.80 -5.22 -18.51
C GLU A 58 19.97 -3.93 -18.71
N THR A 59 19.14 -3.59 -17.71
CA THR A 59 18.08 -2.60 -17.88
C THR A 59 18.60 -1.19 -17.58
N VAL A 60 18.99 -0.46 -18.63
CA VAL A 60 19.00 1.02 -18.58
C VAL A 60 17.54 1.47 -18.49
N MET A 61 17.19 2.11 -17.38
CA MET A 61 15.81 2.40 -16.99
C MET A 61 15.16 3.45 -17.91
N PRO A 62 14.09 3.12 -18.66
CA PRO A 62 13.37 4.10 -19.48
C PRO A 62 12.49 5.02 -18.59
N PRO A 63 12.22 6.26 -19.03
CA PRO A 63 11.37 7.20 -18.29
C PRO A 63 9.91 6.73 -18.21
N LEU A 64 9.29 6.93 -17.05
CA LEU A 64 7.89 6.56 -16.79
C LEU A 64 6.91 7.26 -17.77
N PRO A 65 5.91 6.55 -18.33
CA PRO A 65 5.00 7.09 -19.35
C PRO A 65 4.00 8.12 -18.83
N ARG A 66 3.73 8.20 -17.51
CA ARG A 66 2.88 9.21 -16.86
C ARG A 66 3.39 9.51 -15.45
N PRO A 67 3.37 10.78 -14.99
CA PRO A 67 3.73 11.10 -13.61
C PRO A 67 2.70 10.45 -12.67
N LEU A 68 3.19 9.61 -11.75
CA LEU A 68 2.36 8.98 -10.74
C LEU A 68 1.86 10.04 -9.75
N PRO A 69 0.61 9.96 -9.26
CA PRO A 69 0.12 10.86 -8.22
C PRO A 69 1.06 10.80 -7.00
N ARG A 70 1.14 11.84 -6.18
CA ARG A 70 2.00 11.83 -4.99
C ARG A 70 1.65 10.63 -4.09
N LEU A 71 2.67 9.90 -3.61
CA LEU A 71 2.46 8.75 -2.74
C LEU A 71 1.96 9.24 -1.37
N LEU A 72 0.77 8.80 -0.96
CA LEU A 72 0.22 9.07 0.37
C LEU A 72 0.69 7.97 1.34
N LEU A 73 1.88 8.16 1.90
CA LEU A 73 2.37 7.26 2.95
C LEU A 73 1.53 7.39 4.21
N HIS A 74 1.14 6.26 4.78
CA HIS A 74 0.36 6.19 6.00
C HIS A 74 0.46 4.79 6.61
N ALA A 75 0.33 4.70 7.93
CA ALA A 75 0.07 3.44 8.62
C ALA A 75 -1.45 3.29 8.81
N THR A 76 -2.05 2.27 8.20
CA THR A 76 -3.49 2.00 8.41
C THR A 76 -3.68 1.43 9.81
N VAL A 77 -4.54 2.07 10.61
CA VAL A 77 -4.83 1.63 11.99
C VAL A 77 -6.21 1.00 12.08
N PHE A 78 -7.14 1.40 11.22
CA PHE A 78 -8.49 0.89 11.20
C PHE A 78 -9.01 0.82 9.77
N ASN A 79 -9.62 -0.31 9.40
CA ASN A 79 -10.18 -0.49 8.07
C ASN A 79 -11.38 -1.45 8.08
N THR A 80 -12.58 -0.92 7.84
CA THR A 80 -13.83 -1.71 7.83
C THR A 80 -14.08 -2.43 6.52
N VAL A 81 -13.24 -2.26 5.49
CA VAL A 81 -13.40 -3.03 4.23
C VAL A 81 -13.18 -4.53 4.44
N TYR A 82 -12.52 -4.91 5.54
CA TYR A 82 -12.31 -6.29 5.94
C TYR A 82 -13.46 -6.87 6.76
N VAL A 83 -14.44 -6.05 7.15
CA VAL A 83 -15.62 -6.56 7.85
C VAL A 83 -16.41 -7.42 6.86
N PRO A 84 -16.58 -8.74 7.12
CA PRO A 84 -17.30 -9.61 6.21
C PRO A 84 -18.78 -9.18 6.15
N GLY A 85 -19.27 -8.87 4.95
CA GLY A 85 -20.69 -8.61 4.73
C GLY A 85 -21.53 -9.86 4.93
N ARG A 86 -22.78 -9.71 5.41
CA ARG A 86 -23.72 -10.85 5.60
C ARG A 86 -24.14 -11.54 4.30
N SER A 87 -23.97 -10.89 3.14
CA SER A 87 -24.41 -11.39 1.83
C SER A 87 -23.54 -10.81 0.71
N ARG A 88 -23.38 -11.57 -0.40
CA ARG A 88 -22.62 -11.13 -1.58
C ARG A 88 -23.30 -9.93 -2.30
N ARG A 89 -24.61 -9.73 -2.08
CA ARG A 89 -25.39 -8.57 -2.55
C ARG A 89 -25.33 -7.39 -1.57
N ASP A 90 -25.07 -7.62 -0.29
CA ASP A 90 -25.01 -6.61 0.79
C ASP A 90 -23.57 -6.27 1.21
N ARG A 91 -22.62 -6.27 0.26
CA ARG A 91 -21.29 -5.68 0.48
C ARG A 91 -21.36 -4.15 0.53
N GLN A 92 -22.32 -3.62 1.28
CA GLN A 92 -22.33 -2.20 1.58
C GLN A 92 -21.13 -1.92 2.47
N ARG A 93 -20.25 -1.04 1.98
CA ARG A 93 -19.08 -0.60 2.71
C ARG A 93 -19.54 -0.03 4.04
N VAL A 94 -19.13 -0.66 5.14
CA VAL A 94 -19.47 -0.18 6.49
C VAL A 94 -18.68 1.10 6.71
N GLU A 95 -19.38 2.22 6.79
CA GLU A 95 -18.79 3.52 7.11
C GLU A 95 -19.18 3.92 8.53
N ILE A 96 -18.28 4.62 9.21
CA ILE A 96 -18.44 5.09 10.58
C ILE A 96 -18.22 6.60 10.65
N ASP A 97 -18.86 7.24 11.62
CA ASP A 97 -18.48 8.58 12.07
C ASP A 97 -17.25 8.47 12.98
N ALA A 98 -16.10 8.95 12.49
CA ALA A 98 -14.81 8.85 13.14
C ALA A 98 -14.42 10.13 13.89
N ARG A 99 -15.27 11.16 13.98
CA ARG A 99 -14.92 12.44 14.61
C ARG A 99 -14.43 12.27 16.06
N ALA A 100 -15.16 11.50 16.86
CA ALA A 100 -14.78 11.22 18.25
C ALA A 100 -13.46 10.43 18.36
N LEU A 101 -13.19 9.51 17.42
CA LEU A 101 -11.93 8.76 17.38
C LEU A 101 -10.76 9.67 17.01
N ILE A 102 -10.95 10.56 16.04
CA ILE A 102 -9.92 11.52 15.63
C ILE A 102 -9.65 12.54 16.74
N GLU A 103 -10.68 12.98 17.46
CA GLU A 103 -10.52 13.84 18.63
C GLU A 103 -9.73 13.14 19.74
N ALA A 104 -10.07 11.89 20.07
CA ALA A 104 -9.42 11.14 21.14
C ALA A 104 -7.98 10.71 20.81
N PHE A 105 -7.68 10.36 19.56
CA PHE A 105 -6.41 9.74 19.15
C PHE A 105 -5.66 10.56 18.09
N GLY A 106 -6.08 11.80 17.83
CA GLY A 106 -5.49 12.70 16.84
C GLY A 106 -4.00 12.90 17.04
N GLU A 107 -3.61 13.15 18.29
CA GLU A 107 -2.25 13.44 18.72
C GLU A 107 -1.49 12.21 19.25
N MET A 108 -2.09 11.01 19.15
CA MET A 108 -1.43 9.79 19.63
C MET A 108 -0.20 9.46 18.77
N VAL A 109 0.95 9.38 19.42
CA VAL A 109 2.21 8.93 18.83
C VAL A 109 2.28 7.40 18.94
N TRP A 110 2.18 6.72 17.79
CA TRP A 110 2.23 5.26 17.73
C TRP A 110 3.66 4.72 17.73
N MET A 111 4.55 5.45 17.04
CA MET A 111 5.97 5.14 16.89
C MET A 111 6.72 6.47 16.69
N GLU A 112 7.89 6.59 17.32
CA GLU A 112 8.74 7.78 17.23
C GLU A 112 10.20 7.35 17.07
N ASN A 113 10.95 8.09 16.25
CA ASN A 113 12.39 7.90 16.04
C ASN A 113 12.79 6.44 15.70
N ILE A 114 12.00 5.78 14.84
CA ILE A 114 12.23 4.41 14.40
C ILE A 114 13.08 4.41 13.13
N ARG A 115 14.11 3.57 13.12
CA ARG A 115 14.87 3.22 11.92
C ARG A 115 14.12 2.14 11.15
N VAL A 116 13.93 2.34 9.85
CA VAL A 116 13.44 1.26 8.98
C VAL A 116 14.58 0.29 8.75
N GLU A 117 14.44 -0.94 9.24
CA GLU A 117 15.47 -1.99 9.16
C GLU A 117 15.21 -3.00 8.04
N GLU A 118 13.97 -3.10 7.56
CA GLU A 118 13.58 -4.12 6.61
C GLU A 118 12.48 -3.63 5.68
N LEU A 119 12.57 -4.01 4.40
CA LEU A 119 11.52 -3.88 3.40
C LEU A 119 11.03 -5.28 3.00
N VAL A 120 9.73 -5.53 3.16
CA VAL A 120 9.10 -6.81 2.87
C VAL A 120 8.10 -6.67 1.72
N LEU A 121 8.21 -7.55 0.72
CA LEU A 121 7.20 -7.75 -0.30
C LEU A 121 6.17 -8.76 0.20
N CYS A 122 4.94 -8.30 0.40
CA CYS A 122 3.87 -9.12 0.96
C CYS A 122 2.85 -9.52 -0.11
N ARG A 123 2.41 -10.79 -0.07
CA ARG A 123 1.19 -11.21 -0.78
C ARG A 123 -0.03 -10.60 -0.08
N MET A 124 -0.89 -9.94 -0.86
CA MET A 124 -2.13 -9.37 -0.34
C MET A 124 -3.10 -10.46 0.14
N GLY A 125 -3.82 -10.14 1.22
CA GLY A 125 -4.68 -11.09 1.93
C GLY A 125 -3.91 -11.74 3.07
N ALA A 126 -4.11 -11.22 4.29
CA ALA A 126 -3.52 -11.81 5.48
C ALA A 126 -3.99 -13.26 5.64
N LYS A 127 -3.12 -14.10 6.18
CA LYS A 127 -3.46 -15.46 6.57
C LYS A 127 -3.31 -15.61 8.07
N GLU A 128 -4.13 -16.45 8.66
CA GLU A 128 -3.97 -16.83 10.05
C GLU A 128 -2.71 -17.70 10.17
N VAL A 129 -1.74 -17.22 10.95
CA VAL A 129 -0.52 -17.93 11.30
C VAL A 129 -0.43 -17.89 12.82
N GLU A 130 -0.54 -19.05 13.46
CA GLU A 130 -0.51 -19.18 14.93
C GLU A 130 -1.59 -18.32 15.64
N GLY A 131 -2.80 -18.28 15.09
CA GLY A 131 -3.92 -17.52 15.67
C GLY A 131 -3.83 -16.00 15.48
N VAL A 132 -2.86 -15.51 14.70
CA VAL A 132 -2.70 -14.09 14.37
C VAL A 132 -2.71 -13.91 12.86
N GLU A 133 -3.53 -12.99 12.37
CA GLU A 133 -3.54 -12.63 10.95
C GLU A 133 -2.26 -11.88 10.59
N ARG A 134 -1.47 -12.45 9.68
CA ARG A 134 -0.24 -11.84 9.16
C ARG A 134 -0.21 -11.89 7.64
N TYR A 135 0.40 -10.88 7.03
CA TYR A 135 0.71 -10.95 5.61
C TYR A 135 1.78 -12.02 5.36
N VAL A 136 1.66 -12.74 4.25
CA VAL A 136 2.66 -13.72 3.84
C VAL A 136 3.77 -13.00 3.07
N ALA A 137 5.00 -13.07 3.55
CA ALA A 137 6.18 -12.52 2.88
C ALA A 137 6.55 -13.36 1.64
N GLU A 138 6.75 -12.70 0.50
CA GLU A 138 7.26 -13.28 -0.75
C GLU A 138 8.73 -12.94 -0.99
N GLY A 139 9.23 -11.90 -0.32
CA GLY A 139 10.61 -11.47 -0.42
C GLY A 139 10.91 -10.39 0.61
N THR A 140 12.19 -10.31 1.00
CA THR A 140 12.64 -9.43 2.08
C THR A 140 14.01 -8.86 1.72
N VAL A 141 14.21 -7.57 2.02
CA VAL A 141 15.48 -6.87 1.88
C VAL A 141 15.77 -6.12 3.18
N GLY A 142 16.94 -6.38 3.76
CA GLY A 142 17.44 -5.60 4.89
C GLY A 142 17.88 -4.20 4.45
N MET A 143 17.60 -3.22 5.29
CA MET A 143 18.02 -1.84 5.09
C MET A 143 19.44 -1.65 5.66
N PRO A 144 20.32 -0.93 4.94
CA PRO A 144 21.69 -0.69 5.37
C PRO A 144 21.77 0.19 6.62
#